data_AF-D5PBR6-F1
#
_entry.id   AF-D5PBR6-F1
#
_cell.length_a   1.000
_cell.length_b   1.000
_cell.length_c   1.000
_cell.angle_alpha   90.00
_cell.angle_beta   90.00
_cell.angle_gamma   90.00
#
_symmetry.space_group_name_H-M   'P 1'
#
loop_
_entity.id
_entity.type
_entity.pdbx_description
1 polymer ?
#
loop_
_entity_poly.entity_id
_entity_poly.type
_entity_poly.pdbx_seq_one_letter_code
_entity_poly.pdbx_strand_id
1 'polypeptide(L)'
;MDDDTRSAAAPHWRGKAGRLEVWYATLSDPATRAGLWVHCETVSPLSGTGPYAHGWATWFAPDGPPRTGRFGPVPASPATGPCWFDADGVRVGDRRLSGTAGPLAWDLSWTDTGAPLWTFPRAAWDRELLPGAQVVLAPTADFTGSLTVHDAAAPIEGWRGGVAHIYGHGNAKRWGWVHADLGNGDVLEAVTAVSHKPGLRRLAPLAFVRFRIDGKDWPAGPLPSLRMRTTLGLEHWQLEGRIGGRRVLIRIDQPADRCVSLQYTDPDGGTAVCTNTEQANIHVEVDDRRWSVLGTGHAEVGLRGSAAPDV
;
A
#
# COMPACT_ATOMS: atom_id res chain seq x y z
N MET A 1 7.43 -15.93 13.85
CA MET A 1 7.62 -14.50 13.56
C MET A 1 8.77 -13.99 14.40
N ASP A 2 9.81 -13.45 13.76
CA ASP A 2 10.92 -12.79 14.46
C ASP A 2 10.49 -11.44 15.09
N ASP A 3 11.38 -10.82 15.85
CA ASP A 3 11.06 -9.60 16.61
C ASP A 3 10.81 -8.38 15.71
N ASP A 4 11.49 -8.28 14.56
CA ASP A 4 11.30 -7.14 13.65
C ASP A 4 9.95 -7.22 12.94
N THR A 5 9.59 -8.42 12.46
CA THR A 5 8.26 -8.69 11.89
C THR A 5 7.17 -8.50 12.93
N ARG A 6 7.39 -8.92 14.19
CA ARG A 6 6.43 -8.64 15.27
C ARG A 6 6.26 -7.15 15.52
N SER A 7 7.35 -6.39 15.51
CA SER A 7 7.33 -4.94 15.68
C SER A 7 6.59 -4.23 14.54
N ALA A 8 6.78 -4.70 13.30
CA ALA A 8 6.11 -4.15 12.14
C ALA A 8 4.63 -4.53 12.10
N ALA A 9 4.28 -5.75 12.54
CA ALA A 9 2.93 -6.29 12.44
C ALA A 9 2.03 -6.04 13.66
N ALA A 10 2.56 -5.64 14.80
CA ALA A 10 1.73 -5.35 15.97
C ALA A 10 0.82 -4.16 15.67
N PRO A 11 -0.50 -4.23 15.92
CA PRO A 11 -1.36 -3.07 15.77
C PRO A 11 -0.86 -1.89 16.60
N HIS A 12 -0.83 -0.69 16.05
CA HIS A 12 -0.37 0.54 16.68
C HIS A 12 -1.48 1.32 17.38
N TRP A 13 -2.72 1.26 16.88
CA TRP A 13 -3.78 2.05 17.47
C TRP A 13 -4.20 1.52 18.85
N ARG A 14 -4.38 2.45 19.79
CA ARG A 14 -4.73 2.19 21.20
C ARG A 14 -5.92 3.02 21.66
N GLY A 15 -6.86 3.32 20.76
CA GLY A 15 -8.07 4.10 21.07
C GLY A 15 -7.91 5.62 20.95
N LYS A 16 -6.73 6.10 20.54
CA LYS A 16 -6.46 7.53 20.39
C LYS A 16 -7.27 8.12 19.22
N ALA A 17 -7.90 9.28 19.44
CA ALA A 17 -8.57 10.06 18.39
C ALA A 17 -7.57 10.64 17.37
N GLY A 18 -8.04 10.96 16.17
CA GLY A 18 -7.20 11.51 15.10
C GLY A 18 -6.17 10.50 14.60
N ARG A 19 -6.59 9.24 14.42
CA ARG A 19 -5.73 8.14 13.96
C ARG A 19 -6.39 7.35 12.85
N LEU A 20 -5.59 6.86 11.93
CA LEU A 20 -5.95 5.80 11.01
C LEU A 20 -4.91 4.68 11.12
N GLU A 21 -5.37 3.45 10.91
CA GLU A 21 -4.52 2.26 10.83
C GLU A 21 -5.04 1.35 9.73
N VAL A 22 -4.15 0.93 8.83
CA VAL A 22 -4.49 0.19 7.62
C VAL A 22 -3.65 -1.07 7.51
N TRP A 23 -4.33 -2.17 7.23
CA TRP A 23 -3.74 -3.40 6.72
C TRP A 23 -4.04 -3.51 5.24
N TYR A 24 -2.99 -3.66 4.45
CA TYR A 24 -3.05 -3.58 3.00
C TYR A 24 -2.43 -4.83 2.39
N ALA A 25 -3.15 -5.53 1.53
CA ALA A 25 -2.58 -6.61 0.72
C ALA A 25 -2.72 -6.27 -0.76
N THR A 26 -1.59 -6.30 -1.46
CA THR A 26 -1.50 -6.24 -2.92
C THR A 26 -0.93 -7.57 -3.40
N LEU A 27 -1.54 -8.16 -4.41
CA LEU A 27 -1.04 -9.38 -5.03
C LEU A 27 -1.50 -9.48 -6.47
N SER A 28 -0.63 -10.03 -7.32
CA SER A 28 -0.92 -10.26 -8.73
C SER A 28 -0.43 -11.64 -9.18
N ASP A 29 -1.14 -12.21 -10.13
CA ASP A 29 -0.75 -13.45 -10.80
C ASP A 29 0.33 -13.14 -11.85
N PRO A 30 1.56 -13.66 -11.74
CA PRO A 30 2.59 -13.46 -12.76
C PRO A 30 2.22 -14.08 -14.11
N ALA A 31 1.33 -15.08 -14.16
CA ALA A 31 0.94 -15.76 -15.39
C ALA A 31 -0.17 -15.01 -16.14
N THR A 32 -1.27 -14.67 -15.45
CA THR A 32 -2.45 -14.04 -16.07
C THR A 32 -2.47 -12.53 -15.95
N ARG A 33 -1.62 -11.93 -15.09
CA ARG A 33 -1.65 -10.51 -14.73
C ARG A 33 -2.94 -10.07 -14.03
N ALA A 34 -3.72 -11.02 -13.52
CA ALA A 34 -4.80 -10.65 -12.62
C ALA A 34 -4.23 -10.07 -11.33
N GLY A 35 -5.02 -9.25 -10.63
CA GLY A 35 -4.59 -8.63 -9.38
C GLY A 35 -5.71 -8.58 -8.35
N LEU A 36 -5.35 -8.60 -7.08
CA LEU A 36 -6.26 -8.43 -5.97
C LEU A 36 -5.66 -7.39 -5.02
N TRP A 37 -6.50 -6.44 -4.65
CA TRP A 37 -6.20 -5.47 -3.61
C TRP A 37 -7.18 -5.66 -2.46
N VAL A 38 -6.69 -5.84 -1.24
CA VAL A 38 -7.50 -5.84 -0.01
C VAL A 38 -7.02 -4.72 0.91
N HIS A 39 -7.95 -3.81 1.27
CA HIS A 39 -7.71 -2.68 2.16
C HIS A 39 -8.61 -2.81 3.38
N CYS A 40 -8.01 -2.92 4.56
CA CYS A 40 -8.72 -2.99 5.84
C CYS A 40 -8.29 -1.80 6.69
N GLU A 41 -9.21 -0.89 7.01
CA GLU A 41 -8.90 0.38 7.64
C GLU A 41 -9.72 0.59 8.91
N THR A 42 -9.04 1.01 9.96
CA THR A 42 -9.67 1.58 11.16
C THR A 42 -9.44 3.07 11.16
N VAL A 43 -10.51 3.84 11.23
CA VAL A 43 -10.48 5.30 11.39
C VAL A 43 -10.99 5.65 12.77
N SER A 44 -10.21 6.44 13.50
CA SER A 44 -10.55 7.04 14.78
C SER A 44 -10.66 8.55 14.60
N PRO A 45 -11.88 9.08 14.34
CA PRO A 45 -12.08 10.51 14.05
C PRO A 45 -11.56 11.43 15.17
N LEU A 46 -11.20 12.66 14.81
CA LEU A 46 -10.85 13.71 15.78
C LEU A 46 -12.05 14.15 16.63
N SER A 47 -13.24 14.12 16.03
CA SER A 47 -14.49 14.54 16.66
C SER A 47 -15.67 13.87 15.96
N GLY A 48 -16.82 13.85 16.62
CA GLY A 48 -18.05 13.29 16.06
C GLY A 48 -18.24 11.82 16.42
N THR A 49 -18.43 10.97 15.41
CA THR A 49 -18.67 9.53 15.59
C THR A 49 -17.49 8.84 16.26
N GLY A 50 -17.76 7.77 17.00
CA GLY A 50 -16.71 6.91 17.55
C GLY A 50 -15.86 6.25 16.44
N PRO A 51 -14.76 5.56 16.83
CA PRO A 51 -13.92 4.84 15.89
C PRO A 51 -14.72 3.79 15.11
N TYR A 52 -14.39 3.63 13.84
CA TYR A 52 -15.02 2.65 12.96
C TYR A 52 -13.99 1.92 12.10
N ALA A 53 -14.33 0.70 11.72
CA ALA A 53 -13.57 -0.12 10.80
C ALA A 53 -14.39 -0.33 9.53
N HIS A 54 -13.71 -0.25 8.39
CA HIS A 54 -14.29 -0.45 7.07
C HIS A 54 -13.19 -0.88 6.10
N GLY A 55 -13.55 -1.13 4.85
CA GLY A 55 -12.57 -1.40 3.84
C GLY A 55 -13.19 -1.85 2.54
N TRP A 56 -12.35 -2.45 1.70
CA TRP A 56 -12.74 -2.96 0.40
C TRP A 56 -11.79 -4.04 -0.09
N ALA A 57 -12.28 -4.79 -1.06
CA ALA A 57 -11.44 -5.57 -1.95
C ALA A 57 -11.69 -5.11 -3.39
N THR A 58 -10.65 -5.06 -4.21
CA THR A 58 -10.78 -4.83 -5.65
C THR A 58 -10.13 -5.96 -6.42
N TRP A 59 -10.94 -6.59 -7.27
CA TRP A 59 -10.51 -7.56 -8.25
C TRP A 59 -10.11 -6.87 -9.55
N PHE A 60 -8.87 -7.04 -9.98
CA PHE A 60 -8.34 -6.61 -11.26
C PHE A 60 -8.29 -7.83 -12.19
N ALA A 61 -9.30 -7.97 -13.04
CA ALA A 61 -9.34 -9.06 -14.00
C ALA A 61 -8.16 -8.95 -14.99
N PRO A 62 -7.66 -10.09 -15.54
CA PRO A 62 -6.67 -10.07 -16.62
C PRO A 62 -7.10 -9.16 -17.78
N ASP A 63 -8.39 -9.25 -18.12
CA ASP A 63 -9.06 -8.46 -19.13
C ASP A 63 -10.32 -7.81 -18.56
N GLY A 64 -10.48 -6.51 -18.81
CA GLY A 64 -11.65 -5.74 -18.42
C GLY A 64 -11.45 -4.90 -17.15
N PRO A 65 -12.50 -4.14 -16.76
CA PRO A 65 -12.38 -3.14 -15.71
C PRO A 65 -12.29 -3.77 -14.32
N PRO A 66 -11.62 -3.09 -13.36
CA PRO A 66 -11.60 -3.52 -11.96
C PRO A 66 -12.99 -3.57 -11.34
N ARG A 67 -13.18 -4.46 -10.37
CA ARG A 67 -14.44 -4.65 -9.63
C ARG A 67 -14.19 -4.55 -8.14
N THR A 68 -14.86 -3.59 -7.49
CA THR A 68 -14.68 -3.33 -6.06
C THR A 68 -15.90 -3.74 -5.26
N GLY A 69 -15.67 -4.39 -4.13
CA GLY A 69 -16.66 -4.59 -3.08
C GLY A 69 -16.22 -3.91 -1.79
N ARG A 70 -17.17 -3.46 -0.98
CA ARG A 70 -16.92 -2.76 0.30
C ARG A 70 -17.50 -3.55 1.47
N PHE A 71 -16.95 -3.32 2.65
CA PHE A 71 -17.48 -3.79 3.93
C PHE A 71 -17.43 -2.65 4.96
N GLY A 72 -18.22 -2.77 6.03
CA GLY A 72 -18.42 -1.69 6.99
C GLY A 72 -19.08 -0.44 6.41
N PRO A 73 -19.08 0.69 7.14
CA PRO A 73 -18.41 0.88 8.42
C PRO A 73 -19.12 0.18 9.59
N VAL A 74 -18.36 -0.41 10.49
CA VAL A 74 -18.83 -0.95 11.78
C VAL A 74 -18.03 -0.33 12.94
N PRO A 75 -18.58 -0.24 14.16
CA PRO A 75 -17.82 0.24 15.32
C PRO A 75 -16.52 -0.54 15.52
N ALA A 76 -15.42 0.16 15.80
CA ALA A 76 -14.12 -0.45 16.03
C ALA A 76 -13.64 -0.28 17.47
N SER A 77 -12.85 -1.24 17.94
CA SER A 77 -12.12 -1.19 19.20
C SER A 77 -10.67 -1.62 18.97
N PRO A 78 -9.72 -1.18 19.81
CA PRO A 78 -8.33 -1.62 19.68
C PRO A 78 -8.22 -3.14 19.67
N ALA A 79 -7.35 -3.68 18.82
CA ALA A 79 -7.14 -5.12 18.71
C ALA A 79 -6.62 -5.70 20.03
N THR A 80 -7.28 -6.74 20.53
CA THR A 80 -6.91 -7.47 21.76
C THR A 80 -6.62 -8.95 21.53
N GLY A 81 -6.88 -9.45 20.32
CA GLY A 81 -6.77 -10.86 19.95
C GLY A 81 -5.57 -11.16 19.03
N PRO A 82 -5.53 -12.37 18.44
CA PRO A 82 -4.48 -12.78 17.52
C PRO A 82 -4.56 -12.11 16.15
N CYS A 83 -5.72 -11.55 15.79
CA CYS A 83 -5.90 -10.81 14.55
C CYS A 83 -5.40 -9.38 14.73
N TRP A 84 -4.68 -8.89 13.72
CA TRP A 84 -4.26 -7.50 13.63
C TRP A 84 -5.42 -6.58 13.25
N PHE A 85 -6.41 -7.12 12.55
CA PHE A 85 -7.68 -6.50 12.23
C PHE A 85 -8.79 -7.55 12.26
N ASP A 86 -9.92 -7.25 12.89
CA ASP A 86 -11.12 -8.10 12.93
C ASP A 86 -12.35 -7.19 12.96
N ALA A 87 -13.05 -7.08 11.82
CA ALA A 87 -14.25 -6.28 11.69
C ALA A 87 -15.12 -6.77 10.54
N ASP A 88 -16.44 -6.80 10.74
CA ASP A 88 -17.43 -7.14 9.71
C ASP A 88 -17.14 -8.48 8.98
N GLY A 89 -16.66 -9.47 9.73
CA GLY A 89 -16.28 -10.78 9.19
C GLY A 89 -14.95 -10.81 8.42
N VAL A 90 -14.28 -9.67 8.27
CA VAL A 90 -12.94 -9.56 7.67
C VAL A 90 -11.88 -9.67 8.76
N ARG A 91 -10.87 -10.52 8.53
CA ARG A 91 -9.78 -10.78 9.45
C ARG A 91 -8.42 -10.68 8.75
N VAL A 92 -7.50 -9.98 9.40
CA VAL A 92 -6.08 -9.93 9.01
C VAL A 92 -5.25 -10.38 10.20
N GLY A 93 -4.30 -11.29 9.99
CA GLY A 93 -3.38 -11.76 11.02
C GLY A 93 -2.11 -12.37 10.44
N ASP A 94 -1.32 -13.01 11.30
CA ASP A 94 -0.08 -13.69 10.88
C ASP A 94 -0.36 -14.70 9.77
N ARG A 95 0.13 -14.40 8.56
CA ARG A 95 0.04 -15.27 7.38
C ARG A 95 -1.38 -15.65 6.96
N ARG A 96 -2.38 -14.87 7.38
CA ARG A 96 -3.79 -15.12 7.07
C ARG A 96 -4.54 -13.83 6.79
N LEU A 97 -5.35 -13.87 5.75
CA LEU A 97 -6.23 -12.79 5.34
C LEU A 97 -7.52 -13.42 4.79
N SER A 98 -8.66 -13.17 5.44
CA SER A 98 -9.94 -13.73 5.01
C SER A 98 -11.07 -12.73 5.22
N GLY A 99 -12.13 -12.86 4.43
CA GLY A 99 -13.29 -11.98 4.56
C GLY A 99 -14.14 -11.88 3.33
N THR A 100 -15.10 -10.97 3.40
CA THR A 100 -16.03 -10.65 2.31
C THR A 100 -16.18 -9.14 2.17
N ALA A 101 -16.27 -8.66 0.93
CA ALA A 101 -16.58 -7.28 0.63
C ALA A 101 -17.50 -7.25 -0.60
N GLY A 102 -18.78 -6.94 -0.41
CA GLY A 102 -19.79 -7.04 -1.46
C GLY A 102 -19.77 -8.42 -2.17
N PRO A 103 -19.55 -8.47 -3.51
CA PRO A 103 -19.55 -9.72 -4.27
C PRO A 103 -18.23 -10.49 -4.23
N LEU A 104 -17.25 -10.02 -3.46
CA LEU A 104 -15.92 -10.62 -3.33
C LEU A 104 -15.80 -11.34 -1.99
N ALA A 105 -15.27 -12.56 -2.01
CA ALA A 105 -14.90 -13.31 -0.82
C ALA A 105 -13.50 -13.88 -0.99
N TRP A 106 -12.71 -13.93 0.07
CA TRP A 106 -11.35 -14.47 0.01
C TRP A 106 -11.00 -15.24 1.29
N ASP A 107 -10.16 -16.25 1.12
CA ASP A 107 -9.44 -16.92 2.21
C ASP A 107 -8.03 -17.21 1.70
N LEU A 108 -7.08 -16.42 2.20
CA LEU A 108 -5.72 -16.36 1.71
C LEU A 108 -4.75 -16.67 2.85
N SER A 109 -3.71 -17.42 2.50
CA SER A 109 -2.48 -17.52 3.27
C SER A 109 -1.32 -16.96 2.48
N TRP A 110 -0.33 -16.43 3.18
CA TRP A 110 0.90 -15.99 2.55
C TRP A 110 2.13 -16.52 3.28
N THR A 111 3.23 -16.63 2.54
CA THR A 111 4.56 -16.87 3.11
C THR A 111 5.55 -15.89 2.53
N ASP A 112 6.53 -15.50 3.32
CA ASP A 112 7.64 -14.68 2.87
C ASP A 112 8.90 -15.08 3.64
N THR A 113 10.02 -15.15 2.93
CA THR A 113 11.33 -15.41 3.51
C THR A 113 12.11 -14.13 3.80
N GLY A 114 11.67 -12.99 3.25
CA GLY A 114 12.27 -11.68 3.47
C GLY A 114 11.87 -11.08 4.83
N ALA A 115 12.79 -10.32 5.43
CA ALA A 115 12.46 -9.46 6.56
C ALA A 115 11.54 -8.31 6.12
N PRO A 116 10.79 -7.68 7.05
CA PRO A 116 10.01 -6.49 6.73
C PRO A 116 10.84 -5.42 6.02
N LEU A 117 10.23 -4.75 5.05
CA LEU A 117 10.84 -3.66 4.31
C LEU A 117 10.34 -2.32 4.87
N TRP A 118 11.24 -1.61 5.53
CA TRP A 118 10.95 -0.31 6.13
C TRP A 118 11.09 0.81 5.07
N THR A 119 9.95 1.18 4.45
CA THR A 119 9.87 2.27 3.46
C THR A 119 10.38 3.57 4.07
N PHE A 120 9.86 3.91 5.25
CA PHE A 120 10.28 5.04 6.06
C PHE A 120 11.35 4.63 7.08
N PRO A 121 12.15 5.59 7.60
CA PRO A 121 13.04 5.30 8.72
C PRO A 121 12.25 4.72 9.90
N ARG A 122 12.74 3.64 10.53
CA ARG A 122 12.05 2.98 11.64
C ARG A 122 11.64 3.93 12.77
N ALA A 123 12.46 4.93 13.07
CA ALA A 123 12.12 5.95 14.07
C ALA A 123 10.87 6.79 13.72
N ALA A 124 10.55 6.96 12.43
CA ALA A 124 9.32 7.64 12.00
C ALA A 124 8.06 6.82 12.30
N TRP A 125 8.19 5.48 12.21
CA TRP A 125 7.17 4.52 12.63
C TRP A 125 7.03 4.48 14.15
N ASP A 126 8.12 4.18 14.86
CA ASP A 126 8.12 3.98 16.32
C ASP A 126 7.66 5.23 17.10
N ARG A 127 7.97 6.42 16.58
CA ARG A 127 7.73 7.70 17.26
C ARG A 127 6.65 8.54 16.58
N GLU A 128 5.95 8.01 15.58
CA GLU A 128 4.86 8.70 14.86
C GLU A 128 5.27 10.09 14.33
N LEU A 129 6.49 10.23 13.79
CA LEU A 129 7.07 11.54 13.42
C LEU A 129 6.52 12.13 12.12
N LEU A 130 5.85 11.30 11.31
CA LEU A 130 5.28 11.67 10.03
C LEU A 130 3.73 11.59 10.11
N PRO A 131 3.00 12.34 9.25
CA PRO A 131 1.55 12.24 9.19
C PRO A 131 1.05 10.82 8.89
N GLY A 132 1.85 10.02 8.21
CA GLY A 132 1.65 8.59 8.04
C GLY A 132 3.00 7.94 7.77
N ALA A 133 3.17 6.71 8.24
CA ALA A 133 4.30 5.87 7.94
C ALA A 133 3.78 4.48 7.56
N GLN A 134 4.51 3.80 6.69
CA GLN A 134 4.23 2.42 6.30
C GLN A 134 5.45 1.52 6.45
N VAL A 135 5.18 0.24 6.65
CA VAL A 135 6.13 -0.85 6.60
C VAL A 135 5.51 -1.99 5.81
N VAL A 136 6.29 -2.61 4.92
CA VAL A 136 5.84 -3.81 4.19
C VAL A 136 6.31 -5.03 4.98
N LEU A 137 5.38 -5.72 5.62
CA LEU A 137 5.65 -6.89 6.46
C LEU A 137 6.24 -8.05 5.67
N ALA A 138 5.67 -8.29 4.49
CA ALA A 138 5.98 -9.39 3.61
C ALA A 138 6.15 -8.81 2.20
N PRO A 139 7.34 -8.28 1.86
CA PRO A 139 7.59 -7.55 0.61
C PRO A 139 7.75 -8.43 -0.64
N THR A 140 7.83 -9.74 -0.48
CA THR A 140 7.91 -10.76 -1.53
C THR A 140 6.96 -11.91 -1.21
N ALA A 141 5.76 -11.58 -0.74
CA ALA A 141 4.79 -12.56 -0.30
C ALA A 141 4.37 -13.49 -1.44
N ASP A 142 4.40 -14.79 -1.17
CA ASP A 142 3.77 -15.84 -1.96
C ASP A 142 2.39 -16.14 -1.40
N PHE A 143 1.35 -15.85 -2.18
CA PHE A 143 -0.04 -16.03 -1.77
C PHE A 143 -0.62 -17.33 -2.32
N THR A 144 -1.36 -18.02 -1.46
CA THR A 144 -2.15 -19.21 -1.78
C THR A 144 -3.54 -19.11 -1.14
N GLY A 145 -4.53 -19.78 -1.72
CA GLY A 145 -5.87 -19.84 -1.15
C GLY A 145 -6.97 -19.75 -2.21
N SER A 146 -8.02 -18.98 -1.92
CA SER A 146 -9.16 -18.82 -2.82
C SER A 146 -9.70 -17.40 -2.85
N LEU A 147 -10.18 -17.00 -4.03
CA LEU A 147 -10.92 -15.78 -4.28
C LEU A 147 -12.23 -16.15 -4.99
N THR A 148 -13.36 -15.72 -4.46
CA THR A 148 -14.67 -15.83 -5.11
C THR A 148 -15.05 -14.48 -5.68
N VAL A 149 -15.38 -14.46 -6.98
CA VAL A 149 -15.89 -13.28 -7.70
C VAL A 149 -17.24 -13.64 -8.30
N HIS A 150 -18.33 -13.02 -7.85
CA HIS A 150 -19.69 -13.31 -8.36
C HIS A 150 -20.04 -14.81 -8.36
N ASP A 151 -19.82 -15.49 -7.23
CA ASP A 151 -20.06 -16.92 -7.02
C ASP A 151 -19.13 -17.89 -7.78
N ALA A 152 -18.20 -17.37 -8.60
CA ALA A 152 -17.15 -18.17 -9.21
C ALA A 152 -15.90 -18.15 -8.33
N ALA A 153 -15.54 -19.32 -7.77
CA ALA A 153 -14.30 -19.49 -7.03
C ALA A 153 -13.11 -19.66 -8.00
N ALA A 154 -12.07 -18.87 -7.81
CA ALA A 154 -10.78 -18.97 -8.47
C ALA A 154 -9.70 -19.33 -7.44
N PRO A 155 -8.86 -20.35 -7.71
CA PRO A 155 -7.72 -20.64 -6.85
C PRO A 155 -6.70 -19.51 -6.93
N ILE A 156 -6.09 -19.21 -5.80
CA ILE A 156 -4.90 -18.36 -5.70
C ILE A 156 -3.73 -19.30 -5.47
N GLU A 157 -2.81 -19.37 -6.44
CA GLU A 157 -1.65 -20.27 -6.40
C GLU A 157 -0.41 -19.52 -6.88
N GLY A 158 0.51 -19.21 -5.96
CA GLY A 158 1.78 -18.56 -6.30
C GLY A 158 1.64 -17.09 -6.73
N TRP A 159 0.57 -16.42 -6.29
CA TRP A 159 0.43 -14.99 -6.58
C TRP A 159 1.45 -14.20 -5.77
N ARG A 160 1.98 -13.14 -6.37
CA ARG A 160 3.12 -12.40 -5.85
C ARG A 160 2.69 -11.01 -5.42
N GLY A 161 3.21 -10.51 -4.31
CA GLY A 161 2.98 -9.13 -3.91
C GLY A 161 3.43 -8.80 -2.49
N GLY A 162 2.67 -7.94 -1.82
CA GLY A 162 3.04 -7.32 -0.57
C GLY A 162 1.92 -7.30 0.47
N VAL A 163 2.28 -7.50 1.74
CA VAL A 163 1.41 -7.15 2.88
C VAL A 163 2.03 -5.96 3.61
N ALA A 164 1.31 -4.84 3.66
CA ALA A 164 1.77 -3.61 4.30
C ALA A 164 0.90 -3.22 5.49
N HIS A 165 1.53 -2.49 6.41
CA HIS A 165 0.93 -1.89 7.58
C HIS A 165 1.18 -0.39 7.55
N ILE A 166 0.11 0.40 7.61
CA ILE A 166 0.16 1.86 7.58
C ILE A 166 -0.48 2.39 8.85
N TYR A 167 0.18 3.36 9.49
CA TYR A 167 -0.36 4.04 10.66
C TYR A 167 -0.10 5.54 10.58
N GLY A 168 -1.10 6.35 10.92
CA GLY A 168 -1.00 7.80 10.74
C GLY A 168 -2.15 8.63 11.30
N HIS A 169 -2.16 9.89 10.90
CA HIS A 169 -3.09 10.96 11.29
C HIS A 169 -3.98 11.43 10.13
N GLY A 170 -3.81 10.84 8.94
CA GLY A 170 -4.44 11.28 7.69
C GLY A 170 -3.50 11.19 6.50
N ASN A 171 -4.05 11.26 5.31
CA ASN A 171 -3.29 11.14 4.06
C ASN A 171 -2.60 12.45 3.67
N ALA A 172 -1.61 12.37 2.78
CA ALA A 172 -0.92 13.55 2.25
C ALA A 172 -1.87 14.45 1.41
N LYS A 173 -1.41 15.65 1.01
CA LYS A 173 -2.16 16.51 0.06
C LYS A 173 -2.24 15.86 -1.32
N ARG A 174 -1.14 15.26 -1.72
CA ARG A 174 -0.97 14.39 -2.88
C ARG A 174 0.12 13.37 -2.56
N TRP A 175 -0.03 12.15 -3.04
CA TRP A 175 0.98 11.12 -2.89
C TRP A 175 1.01 10.19 -4.11
N GLY A 176 2.12 9.48 -4.25
CA GLY A 176 2.22 8.27 -5.04
C GLY A 176 2.89 7.18 -4.22
N TRP A 177 2.41 5.96 -4.32
CA TRP A 177 3.03 4.78 -3.72
C TRP A 177 3.18 3.69 -4.78
N VAL A 178 4.35 3.08 -4.85
CA VAL A 178 4.68 1.96 -5.71
C VAL A 178 5.32 0.85 -4.89
N HIS A 179 4.87 -0.38 -5.12
CA HIS A 179 5.45 -1.61 -4.62
C HIS A 179 5.68 -2.56 -5.80
N ALA A 180 6.89 -3.11 -5.91
CA ALA A 180 7.25 -3.99 -7.01
C ALA A 180 8.16 -5.14 -6.55
N ASP A 181 7.69 -6.38 -6.68
CA ASP A 181 8.53 -7.58 -6.69
C ASP A 181 9.33 -7.56 -8.00
N LEU A 182 10.65 -7.36 -7.88
CA LEU A 182 11.57 -7.25 -9.01
C LEU A 182 12.13 -8.64 -9.42
N GLY A 183 11.72 -9.70 -8.73
CA GLY A 183 12.18 -11.07 -8.93
C GLY A 183 13.42 -11.42 -8.11
N ASN A 184 13.62 -12.72 -7.84
CA ASN A 184 14.75 -13.26 -7.09
C ASN A 184 14.96 -12.65 -5.69
N GLY A 185 13.89 -12.17 -5.06
CA GLY A 185 13.95 -11.51 -3.76
C GLY A 185 14.31 -10.02 -3.82
N ASP A 186 14.55 -9.48 -5.01
CA ASP A 186 14.73 -8.03 -5.21
C ASP A 186 13.36 -7.33 -5.14
N VAL A 187 13.29 -6.17 -4.48
CA VAL A 187 12.07 -5.40 -4.28
C VAL A 187 12.35 -3.91 -4.43
N LEU A 188 11.39 -3.18 -5.01
CA LEU A 188 11.28 -1.74 -4.89
C LEU A 188 10.04 -1.38 -4.09
N GLU A 189 10.22 -0.43 -3.19
CA GLU A 189 9.17 0.20 -2.40
C GLU A 189 9.43 1.70 -2.36
N ALA A 190 8.51 2.51 -2.89
CA ALA A 190 8.69 3.96 -2.88
C ALA A 190 7.38 4.72 -2.63
N VAL A 191 7.50 5.73 -1.78
CA VAL A 191 6.43 6.70 -1.48
C VAL A 191 6.94 8.09 -1.79
N THR A 192 6.14 8.86 -2.50
CA THR A 192 6.37 10.29 -2.72
C THR A 192 5.17 11.08 -2.26
N ALA A 193 5.36 12.14 -1.48
CA ALA A 193 4.23 12.83 -0.86
C ALA A 193 4.47 14.34 -0.72
N VAL A 194 3.39 15.12 -0.82
CA VAL A 194 3.36 16.54 -0.43
C VAL A 194 2.47 16.72 0.79
N SER A 195 2.99 17.40 1.81
CA SER A 195 2.26 17.64 3.05
C SER A 195 0.98 18.44 2.84
N HIS A 196 -0.05 18.12 3.62
CA HIS A 196 -1.29 18.90 3.69
C HIS A 196 -1.16 20.19 4.53
N LYS A 197 -0.08 20.35 5.31
CA LYS A 197 0.08 21.48 6.23
C LYS A 197 0.18 22.82 5.47
N PRO A 198 -0.42 23.91 6.01
CA PRO A 198 -0.22 25.26 5.46
C PRO A 198 1.26 25.58 5.29
N GLY A 199 1.62 26.20 4.16
CA GLY A 199 3.02 26.50 3.80
C GLY A 199 3.77 25.35 3.14
N LEU A 200 3.51 24.09 3.51
CA LEU A 200 4.19 22.92 2.93
C LEU A 200 3.47 22.34 1.70
N ARG A 201 2.18 22.65 1.53
CA ARG A 201 1.33 22.14 0.43
C ARG A 201 1.74 22.56 -1.00
N ARG A 202 2.70 23.48 -1.15
CA ARG A 202 3.22 23.96 -2.45
C ARG A 202 4.63 23.43 -2.75
N LEU A 203 5.21 22.66 -1.85
CA LEU A 203 6.56 22.13 -2.02
C LEU A 203 6.60 20.99 -3.05
N ALA A 204 7.80 20.71 -3.54
CA ALA A 204 8.07 19.52 -4.31
C ALA A 204 7.75 18.26 -3.45
N PRO A 205 7.26 17.17 -4.08
CA PRO A 205 7.07 15.90 -3.39
C PRO A 205 8.37 15.42 -2.74
N LEU A 206 8.26 14.97 -1.49
CA LEU A 206 9.33 14.31 -0.78
C LEU A 206 9.25 12.81 -1.04
N ALA A 207 10.33 12.22 -1.53
CA ALA A 207 10.41 10.79 -1.82
C ALA A 207 11.15 10.01 -0.72
N PHE A 208 10.56 8.89 -0.32
CA PHE A 208 11.20 7.81 0.42
C PHE A 208 11.25 6.61 -0.52
N VAL A 209 12.44 6.18 -0.87
CA VAL A 209 12.67 5.03 -1.75
C VAL A 209 13.42 4.00 -0.94
N ARG A 210 13.01 2.74 -1.01
CA ARG A 210 13.68 1.58 -0.45
C ARG A 210 13.76 0.49 -1.50
N PHE A 211 14.96 -0.01 -1.72
CA PHE A 211 15.24 -1.19 -2.49
C PHE A 211 15.66 -2.30 -1.55
N ARG A 212 15.29 -3.54 -1.87
CA ARG A 212 16.03 -4.72 -1.47
C ARG A 212 16.66 -5.27 -2.74
N ILE A 213 17.98 -5.31 -2.81
CA ILE A 213 18.69 -5.82 -3.98
C ILE A 213 19.83 -6.72 -3.52
N ASP A 214 19.90 -7.94 -4.05
CA ASP A 214 20.86 -8.98 -3.65
C ASP A 214 20.86 -9.21 -2.12
N GLY A 215 19.66 -9.22 -1.53
CA GLY A 215 19.44 -9.40 -0.09
C GLY A 215 19.84 -8.20 0.79
N LYS A 216 20.11 -7.02 0.20
CA LYS A 216 20.49 -5.81 0.95
C LYS A 216 19.48 -4.69 0.77
N ASP A 217 19.03 -4.15 1.89
CA ASP A 217 18.12 -3.01 1.91
C ASP A 217 18.89 -1.72 1.76
N TRP A 218 18.51 -0.88 0.78
CA TRP A 218 19.11 0.43 0.61
C TRP A 218 18.15 1.50 0.08
N PRO A 219 18.32 2.81 0.41
CA PRO A 219 19.46 3.50 1.02
C PRO A 219 19.95 2.95 2.38
N ALA A 220 19.52 3.37 3.56
CA ALA A 220 19.83 2.79 4.90
C ALA A 220 19.78 3.95 5.90
N GLY A 221 20.17 5.13 5.42
CA GLY A 221 20.03 6.37 6.17
C GLY A 221 18.57 6.74 6.44
N PRO A 222 18.35 7.56 7.48
CA PRO A 222 17.02 8.00 7.91
C PRO A 222 16.49 9.17 7.06
N LEU A 223 17.28 9.65 6.09
CA LEU A 223 16.91 10.80 5.30
C LEU A 223 16.04 10.37 4.12
N PRO A 224 15.05 11.20 3.75
CA PRO A 224 14.38 11.05 2.47
C PRO A 224 15.39 11.14 1.32
N SER A 225 15.01 10.65 0.15
CA SER A 225 15.84 10.68 -1.06
C SER A 225 15.89 12.08 -1.67
N LEU A 226 16.55 13.03 -0.99
CA LEU A 226 16.57 14.46 -1.30
C LEU A 226 17.11 14.82 -2.70
N ARG A 227 17.87 13.92 -3.32
CA ARG A 227 18.41 14.10 -4.68
C ARG A 227 17.56 13.41 -5.76
N MET A 228 16.36 12.94 -5.39
CA MET A 228 15.35 12.46 -6.33
C MET A 228 14.37 13.60 -6.64
N ARG A 229 14.04 13.77 -7.92
CA ARG A 229 12.94 14.60 -8.40
C ARG A 229 11.76 13.68 -8.69
N THR A 230 10.56 14.16 -8.38
CA THR A 230 9.32 13.45 -8.68
C THR A 230 8.50 14.24 -9.69
N THR A 231 8.08 13.58 -10.77
CA THR A 231 6.92 14.01 -11.57
C THR A 231 5.76 13.11 -11.17
N LEU A 232 4.70 13.68 -10.59
CA LEU A 232 3.56 12.92 -10.08
C LEU A 232 2.32 13.27 -10.90
N GLY A 233 2.04 12.46 -11.93
CA GLY A 233 0.79 12.45 -12.69
C GLY A 233 -0.06 11.23 -12.33
N LEU A 234 -1.33 11.24 -12.74
CA LEU A 234 -2.27 10.17 -12.39
C LEU A 234 -1.98 8.88 -13.15
N GLU A 235 -1.84 8.95 -14.48
CA GLU A 235 -1.54 7.75 -15.30
C GLU A 235 -0.05 7.45 -15.38
N HIS A 236 0.79 8.49 -15.28
CA HIS A 236 2.23 8.38 -15.45
C HIS A 236 2.93 9.19 -14.36
N TRP A 237 3.83 8.54 -13.63
CA TRP A 237 4.68 9.21 -12.66
C TRP A 237 6.07 8.59 -12.61
N GLN A 238 7.03 9.39 -12.16
CA GLN A 238 8.43 8.97 -12.14
C GLN A 238 9.19 9.58 -10.96
N LEU A 239 10.20 8.85 -10.52
CA LEU A 239 11.24 9.33 -9.63
C LEU A 239 12.59 9.18 -10.32
N GLU A 240 13.32 10.28 -10.45
CA GLU A 240 14.64 10.28 -11.10
C GLU A 240 15.67 11.06 -10.29
N GLY A 241 16.92 10.59 -10.27
CA GLY A 241 18.00 11.31 -9.60
C GLY A 241 19.10 10.40 -9.08
N ARG A 242 19.54 10.64 -7.83
CA ARG A 242 20.60 9.85 -7.21
C ARG A 242 20.30 9.42 -5.78
N ILE A 243 20.61 8.18 -5.46
CA ILE A 243 20.52 7.61 -4.11
C ILE A 243 21.85 6.89 -3.81
N GLY A 244 22.50 7.21 -2.69
CA GLY A 244 23.78 6.58 -2.33
C GLY A 244 24.88 6.74 -3.39
N GLY A 245 24.84 7.81 -4.19
CA GLY A 245 25.76 8.02 -5.30
C GLY A 245 25.38 7.31 -6.60
N ARG A 246 24.39 6.41 -6.61
CA ARG A 246 23.92 5.69 -7.81
C ARG A 246 22.90 6.51 -8.57
N ARG A 247 22.87 6.41 -9.90
CA ARG A 247 21.79 6.96 -10.72
C ARG A 247 20.58 6.05 -10.61
N VAL A 248 19.42 6.65 -10.35
CA VAL A 248 18.17 5.92 -10.17
C VAL A 248 17.09 6.54 -11.05
N LEU A 249 16.38 5.70 -11.79
CA LEU A 249 15.15 6.03 -12.50
C LEU A 249 14.09 4.99 -12.13
N ILE A 250 12.92 5.46 -11.71
CA ILE A 250 11.74 4.64 -11.48
C ILE A 250 10.63 5.28 -12.30
N ARG A 251 10.10 4.55 -13.28
CA ARG A 251 8.96 4.99 -14.10
C ARG A 251 7.79 4.06 -13.85
N ILE A 252 6.63 4.66 -13.61
CA ILE A 252 5.39 3.98 -13.32
C ILE A 252 4.34 4.46 -14.32
N ASP A 253 3.78 3.51 -15.06
CA ASP A 253 2.67 3.72 -15.95
C ASP A 253 1.48 2.89 -15.42
N GLN A 254 0.42 3.57 -15.00
CA GLN A 254 -0.83 2.98 -14.49
C GLN A 254 -1.99 3.35 -15.43
N PRO A 255 -2.24 2.55 -16.49
CA PRO A 255 -3.28 2.83 -17.47
C PRO A 255 -4.65 3.01 -16.80
N ALA A 256 -5.39 4.06 -17.19
CA ALA A 256 -6.64 4.43 -16.54
C ALA A 256 -7.70 3.31 -16.60
N ASP A 257 -7.72 2.51 -17.67
CA ASP A 257 -8.61 1.37 -17.87
C ASP A 257 -8.31 0.18 -16.95
N ARG A 258 -7.16 0.19 -16.26
CA ARG A 258 -6.72 -0.81 -15.27
C ARG A 258 -6.69 -0.26 -13.85
N CYS A 259 -7.20 0.94 -13.64
CA CYS A 259 -7.24 1.60 -12.35
C CYS A 259 -8.64 1.59 -11.75
N VAL A 260 -8.70 1.66 -10.42
CA VAL A 260 -9.91 2.03 -9.70
C VAL A 260 -9.64 3.30 -8.89
N SER A 261 -10.60 4.21 -8.83
CA SER A 261 -10.54 5.40 -7.98
C SER A 261 -11.54 5.27 -6.85
N LEU A 262 -11.07 5.40 -5.60
CA LEU A 262 -11.90 5.26 -4.40
C LEU A 262 -11.71 6.46 -3.47
N GLN A 263 -12.81 6.94 -2.86
CA GLN A 263 -12.76 8.00 -1.85
C GLN A 263 -12.26 7.47 -0.49
N TYR A 264 -11.39 8.25 0.14
CA TYR A 264 -10.84 8.07 1.47
C TYR A 264 -11.30 9.22 2.35
N THR A 265 -11.53 8.94 3.64
CA THR A 265 -11.91 9.93 4.64
C THR A 265 -10.89 9.93 5.76
N ASP A 266 -10.17 11.03 5.93
CA ASP A 266 -9.21 11.18 7.01
C ASP A 266 -9.88 11.33 8.38
N PRO A 267 -9.13 11.12 9.47
CA PRO A 267 -9.62 11.35 10.83
C PRO A 267 -10.12 12.78 11.11
N ASP A 268 -9.68 13.78 10.34
CA ASP A 268 -10.17 15.16 10.44
C ASP A 268 -11.43 15.44 9.58
N GLY A 269 -11.95 14.42 8.89
CA GLY A 269 -13.08 14.51 7.97
C GLY A 269 -12.70 14.97 6.55
N GLY A 270 -11.44 15.30 6.30
CA GLY A 270 -10.96 15.67 4.98
C GLY A 270 -10.95 14.48 4.03
N THR A 271 -11.43 14.66 2.81
CA THR A 271 -11.46 13.58 1.82
C THR A 271 -10.26 13.62 0.88
N ALA A 272 -9.94 12.46 0.34
CA ALA A 272 -9.00 12.26 -0.77
C ALA A 272 -9.55 11.19 -1.71
N VAL A 273 -9.03 11.13 -2.93
CA VAL A 273 -9.30 10.02 -3.85
C VAL A 273 -7.98 9.33 -4.15
N CYS A 274 -7.93 8.04 -3.88
CA CYS A 274 -6.82 7.19 -4.28
C CYS A 274 -7.18 6.49 -5.59
N THR A 275 -6.30 6.60 -6.58
CA THR A 275 -6.38 5.82 -7.82
C THR A 275 -5.33 4.73 -7.78
N ASN A 276 -5.78 3.48 -7.65
CA ASN A 276 -4.94 2.31 -7.43
C ASN A 276 -5.02 1.32 -8.61
N THR A 277 -3.92 0.62 -8.85
CA THR A 277 -3.87 -0.55 -9.72
C THR A 277 -2.91 -1.61 -9.16
N GLU A 278 -3.23 -2.88 -9.43
CA GLU A 278 -2.30 -4.01 -9.23
C GLU A 278 -1.71 -4.50 -10.57
N GLN A 279 -1.91 -3.71 -11.63
CA GLN A 279 -1.55 -4.01 -13.02
C GLN A 279 -0.70 -2.90 -13.66
N ALA A 280 0.07 -2.16 -12.86
CA ALA A 280 0.98 -1.14 -13.37
C ALA A 280 2.14 -1.75 -14.15
N ASN A 281 2.70 -0.96 -15.07
CA ASN A 281 4.02 -1.21 -15.65
C ASN A 281 5.05 -0.37 -14.89
N ILE A 282 6.07 -1.03 -14.35
CA ILE A 282 7.11 -0.39 -13.55
C ILE A 282 8.46 -0.70 -14.18
N HIS A 283 9.18 0.34 -14.54
CA HIS A 283 10.55 0.24 -15.04
C HIS A 283 11.50 0.85 -14.01
N VAL A 284 12.51 0.09 -13.62
CA VAL A 284 13.51 0.49 -12.63
C VAL A 284 14.88 0.42 -13.27
N GLU A 285 15.66 1.49 -13.15
CA GLU A 285 17.07 1.52 -13.49
C GLU A 285 17.89 1.98 -12.28
N VAL A 286 18.92 1.22 -11.94
CA VAL A 286 19.93 1.57 -10.95
C VAL A 286 21.30 1.38 -11.57
N ASP A 287 21.95 2.49 -11.92
CA ASP A 287 23.18 2.52 -12.71
C ASP A 287 23.10 1.66 -14.00
N ASP A 288 23.64 0.44 -13.99
CA ASP A 288 23.65 -0.51 -15.11
C ASP A 288 22.58 -1.61 -14.99
N ARG A 289 21.98 -1.78 -13.81
CA ARG A 289 20.92 -2.77 -13.57
C ARG A 289 19.56 -2.23 -13.96
N ARG A 290 18.75 -3.10 -14.56
CA ARG A 290 17.40 -2.78 -15.04
C ARG A 290 16.42 -3.89 -14.68
N TRP A 291 15.23 -3.49 -14.28
CA TRP A 291 14.10 -4.37 -14.02
C TRP A 291 12.85 -3.84 -14.74
N SER A 292 11.94 -4.75 -15.08
CA SER A 292 10.65 -4.41 -15.68
C SER A 292 9.59 -5.33 -15.11
N VAL A 293 8.63 -4.74 -14.43
CA VAL A 293 7.45 -5.42 -13.87
C VAL A 293 6.26 -4.97 -14.70
N LEU A 294 5.77 -5.84 -15.59
CA LEU A 294 4.82 -5.47 -16.63
C LEU A 294 3.44 -6.05 -16.35
N GLY A 295 2.50 -5.19 -15.95
CA GLY A 295 1.11 -5.55 -15.71
C GLY A 295 0.87 -6.28 -14.39
N THR A 296 1.83 -6.26 -13.47
CA THR A 296 1.73 -6.92 -12.15
C THR A 296 2.24 -6.02 -11.02
N GLY A 297 2.51 -4.76 -11.31
CA GLY A 297 2.99 -3.80 -10.32
C GLY A 297 1.85 -3.18 -9.53
N HIS A 298 2.04 -3.03 -8.22
CA HIS A 298 1.20 -2.17 -7.40
C HIS A 298 1.61 -0.72 -7.59
N ALA A 299 0.64 0.13 -7.93
CA ALA A 299 0.84 1.57 -7.94
C ALA A 299 -0.44 2.31 -7.56
N GLU A 300 -0.28 3.37 -6.79
CA GLU A 300 -1.36 4.29 -6.49
C GLU A 300 -0.92 5.75 -6.53
N VAL A 301 -1.89 6.60 -6.85
CA VAL A 301 -1.76 8.06 -6.78
C VAL A 301 -2.98 8.63 -6.08
N GLY A 302 -2.72 9.37 -5.01
CA GLY A 302 -3.76 10.02 -4.22
C GLY A 302 -3.78 11.52 -4.40
N LEU A 303 -4.98 12.07 -4.61
CA LEU A 303 -5.21 13.48 -4.90
C LEU A 303 -6.39 14.02 -4.08
N ARG A 304 -6.49 15.35 -3.96
CA ARG A 304 -7.54 16.03 -3.18
C ARG A 304 -8.12 17.22 -3.93
N GLY A 305 -9.41 17.48 -3.70
CA GLY A 305 -10.12 18.63 -4.25
C GLY A 305 -10.19 18.54 -5.78
N SER A 306 -10.08 19.67 -6.48
CA SER A 306 -10.20 19.73 -7.95
C SER A 306 -9.16 18.95 -8.75
N ALA A 307 -8.13 18.39 -8.10
CA ALA A 307 -7.15 17.53 -8.74
C ALA A 307 -7.52 16.04 -8.64
N ALA A 308 -8.45 15.68 -7.75
CA ALA A 308 -8.93 14.31 -7.62
C ALA A 308 -9.87 13.98 -8.79
N PRO A 309 -9.84 12.73 -9.31
CA PRO A 309 -10.86 12.28 -10.25
C PRO A 309 -12.21 12.15 -9.55
N ASP A 310 -13.28 12.19 -10.34
CA ASP A 310 -14.63 11.95 -9.85
C ASP A 310 -14.80 10.46 -9.49
N VAL A 311 -15.50 10.18 -8.38
CA VAL A 311 -15.72 8.83 -7.82
C VAL A 311 -17.16 8.63 -7.36
#